data_AF-A0A2K9ECI7-F1
#
_entry.id   AF-A0A2K9ECI7-F1
#
_cell.length_a   1.000
_cell.length_b   1.000
_cell.length_c   1.000
_cell.angle_alpha   90.00
_cell.angle_beta   90.00
_cell.angle_gamma   90.00
#
_symmetry.space_group_name_H-M   'P 1'
#
loop_
_entity.id
_entity.type
_entity.pdbx_description
1 polymer ?
#
loop_
_entity_poly.entity_id
_entity_poly.type
_entity_poly.pdbx_seq_one_letter_code
_entity_poly.pdbx_strand_id
1 'polypeptide(L)'
;MLHILVRAIILLLDILIMVIAARAISSWLPISKEGAFFRILYQITDPLILPIRKQMQKTSFGQNMTLDFSPAIAILIIYILKNLVLYIL
;
A
#
# COMPACT_ATOMS: atom_id res chain seq x y z
N MET A 1 10.46 23.48 13.78
CA MET A 1 10.03 23.26 12.38
C MET A 1 10.23 21.81 11.93
N LEU A 2 11.42 21.22 12.14
CA LEU A 2 11.70 19.82 11.77
C LEU A 2 10.68 18.80 12.34
N HIS A 3 10.31 18.90 13.62
CA HIS A 3 9.31 18.01 14.23
C HIS A 3 7.93 18.06 13.55
N ILE A 4 7.53 19.21 13.02
CA ILE A 4 6.24 19.36 12.33
C ILE A 4 6.29 18.61 10.99
N LEU A 5 7.39 18.75 10.25
CA LEU A 5 7.59 18.04 8.99
C LEU A 5 7.57 16.52 9.20
N VAL A 6 8.24 16.03 10.25
CA VAL A 6 8.30 14.61 10.56
C VAL A 6 6.93 14.06 10.93
N ARG A 7 6.17 14.79 11.76
CA ARG A 7 4.78 14.42 12.07
C ARG A 7 3.91 14.39 10.81
N ALA A 8 4.07 15.34 9.90
CA ALA A 8 3.33 15.37 8.64
C ALA A 8 3.68 14.16 7.75
N ILE A 9 4.96 13.78 7.66
CA ILE A 9 5.41 12.59 6.93
C ILE A 9 4.82 11.32 7.56
N ILE A 10 4.91 11.16 8.88
CA ILE A 10 4.36 10.00 9.59
C ILE A 10 2.86 9.89 9.35
N LEU A 11 2.13 11.01 9.44
CA LEU A 11 0.70 11.05 9.19
C LEU A 11 0.35 10.69 7.74
N LEU A 12 1.15 11.14 6.77
CA LEU A 12 0.99 10.75 5.37
C LEU A 12 1.20 9.24 5.17
N LEU A 13 2.24 8.67 5.78
CA LEU A 13 2.50 7.22 5.73
C LEU A 13 1.36 6.41 6.35
N ASP A 14 0.81 6.88 7.48
CA ASP A 14 -0.33 6.24 8.14
C ASP A 14 -1.60 6.31 7.28
N ILE A 15 -1.85 7.43 6.60
CA ILE A 15 -2.93 7.54 5.61
C ILE A 15 -2.72 6.56 4.45
N LEU A 16 -1.51 6.44 3.92
CA LEU A 16 -1.22 5.48 2.86
C LEU A 16 -1.47 4.03 3.30
N ILE A 17 -1.09 3.66 4.53
CA ILE A 17 -1.41 2.33 5.09
C ILE A 17 -2.92 2.11 5.10
N MET A 18 -3.71 3.07 5.59
CA MET A 18 -5.17 2.96 5.64
C MET A 18 -5.79 2.81 4.25
N VAL A 19 -5.33 3.59 3.26
CA VAL A 19 -5.82 3.53 1.88
C VAL A 19 -5.46 2.19 1.23
N ILE A 20 -4.25 1.68 1.44
CA ILE A 20 -3.85 0.36 0.94
C ILE A 20 -4.65 -0.76 1.62
N ALA A 21 -4.92 -0.65 2.92
CA ALA A 21 -5.78 -1.60 3.63
C ALA A 21 -7.22 -1.58 3.08
N ALA A 22 -7.79 -0.39 2.82
CA ALA A 22 -9.09 -0.26 2.18
C ALA A 22 -9.13 -0.90 0.78
N ARG A 23 -8.05 -0.78 0.01
CA ARG A 23 -7.89 -1.51 -1.26
C ARG A 23 -7.86 -3.02 -1.05
N ALA A 24 -7.07 -3.52 -0.10
CA ALA A 24 -6.96 -4.94 0.17
C ALA A 24 -8.33 -5.54 0.54
N ILE A 25 -9.05 -4.89 1.46
CA ILE A 25 -10.40 -5.29 1.86
C ILE A 25 -11.36 -5.25 0.66
N SER A 26 -11.37 -4.15 -0.11
CA SER A 26 -12.26 -4.05 -1.27
C SER A 26 -11.94 -5.05 -2.39
N SER A 27 -10.68 -5.50 -2.51
CA SER A 27 -10.29 -6.54 -3.45
C SER A 27 -10.94 -7.89 -3.15
N TRP A 28 -11.20 -8.18 -1.87
CA TRP A 28 -11.82 -9.44 -1.42
C TRP A 28 -13.35 -9.40 -1.46
N LEU A 29 -13.93 -8.20 -1.47
CA LEU A 29 -15.38 -8.05 -1.56
C LEU A 29 -15.88 -8.33 -3.00
N PRO A 30 -16.95 -9.14 -3.16
CA PRO A 30 -17.57 -9.44 -4.46
C PRO A 30 -18.49 -8.29 -4.91
N ILE A 31 -17.96 -7.08 -4.97
CA ILE A 31 -18.68 -5.85 -5.37
C ILE A 31 -18.11 -5.28 -6.67
N SER A 32 -18.95 -4.54 -7.39
CA SER A 32 -18.52 -3.79 -8.59
C SER A 32 -17.48 -2.72 -8.22
N LYS A 33 -16.39 -2.66 -9.00
CA LYS A 33 -15.23 -1.79 -8.77
C LYS A 33 -15.15 -0.66 -9.81
N GLU A 34 -16.25 -0.38 -10.52
CA GLU A 34 -16.26 0.57 -11.66
C GLU A 34 -16.50 2.03 -11.24
N GLY A 35 -17.02 2.24 -10.03
CA GLY A 35 -17.34 3.56 -9.49
C GLY A 35 -16.11 4.45 -9.26
N ALA A 36 -16.35 5.77 -9.19
CA ALA A 36 -15.30 6.78 -9.00
C ALA A 36 -14.45 6.53 -7.74
N PHE A 37 -15.07 6.04 -6.66
CA PHE A 37 -14.37 5.70 -5.42
C PHE A 37 -13.25 4.68 -5.65
N PHE A 38 -13.56 3.54 -6.29
CA PHE A 38 -12.54 2.52 -6.58
C PHE A 38 -11.50 3.07 -7.55
N ARG A 39 -11.91 3.78 -8.60
CA ARG A 39 -10.96 4.37 -9.56
C ARG A 39 -9.90 5.24 -8.87
N ILE A 40 -10.32 6.11 -7.96
CA ILE A 40 -9.41 6.95 -7.17
C ILE A 40 -8.56 6.09 -6.22
N LEU A 41 -9.18 5.13 -5.53
CA LEU A 41 -8.48 4.21 -4.63
C LEU A 41 -7.34 3.47 -5.35
N TYR A 42 -7.63 2.87 -6.52
CA TYR A 42 -6.63 2.19 -7.35
C TYR A 42 -5.60 3.18 -7.91
N GLN A 43 -6.00 4.37 -8.36
CA GLN A 43 -5.07 5.39 -8.86
C GLN A 43 -4.03 5.83 -7.81
N ILE A 44 -4.46 6.00 -6.55
CA ILE A 44 -3.55 6.38 -5.46
C ILE A 44 -2.61 5.23 -5.09
N THR A 45 -3.12 4.00 -5.08
CA THR A 45 -2.39 2.85 -4.54
C THR A 45 -1.58 2.08 -5.59
N ASP A 46 -1.97 2.09 -6.88
CA ASP A 46 -1.30 1.38 -7.96
C ASP A 46 0.18 1.75 -8.15
N PRO A 47 0.61 3.01 -8.02
CA PRO A 47 2.03 3.35 -8.08
C PRO A 47 2.89 2.62 -7.05
N LEU A 48 2.31 2.23 -5.92
CA LEU A 48 2.99 1.44 -4.87
C LEU A 48 2.77 -0.06 -5.07
N ILE A 49 1.54 -0.49 -5.37
CA ILE A 49 1.15 -1.90 -5.43
C ILE A 49 1.62 -2.58 -6.72
N LEU A 50 1.48 -1.95 -7.89
CA LEU A 50 1.79 -2.59 -9.17
C LEU A 50 3.28 -2.96 -9.32
N PRO A 51 4.26 -2.14 -8.90
CA PRO A 51 5.66 -2.55 -8.92
C PRO A 51 5.90 -3.78 -8.05
N ILE A 52 5.35 -3.80 -6.84
CA ILE A 52 5.47 -4.94 -5.91
C ILE A 52 4.86 -6.19 -6.56
N ARG A 53 3.63 -6.09 -7.07
CA ARG A 53 2.94 -7.19 -7.74
C ARG A 53 3.72 -7.73 -8.92
N LYS A 54 4.27 -6.85 -9.76
CA LYS A 54 5.11 -7.22 -10.91
C LYS A 54 6.37 -7.97 -10.48
N GLN A 55 7.01 -7.58 -9.38
CA GLN A 55 8.18 -8.33 -8.88
C GLN A 55 7.77 -9.68 -8.29
N MET A 56 6.65 -9.76 -7.56
CA MET A 56 6.14 -11.02 -7.04
C MET A 56 5.82 -12.02 -8.15
N GLN A 57 5.16 -11.58 -9.22
CA GLN A 57 4.81 -12.42 -10.37
C GLN A 57 6.03 -12.92 -11.16
N LYS A 58 7.22 -12.35 -10.96
CA LYS A 58 8.46 -12.90 -11.55
C LYS A 58 9.01 -14.08 -10.76
N THR A 59 8.58 -14.29 -9.53
CA THR A 59 9.03 -15.39 -8.68
C THR A 59 8.15 -16.63 -8.86
N SER A 60 8.72 -17.82 -8.73
CA SER A 60 7.97 -19.09 -8.82
C SER A 60 6.82 -19.19 -7.80
N PHE A 61 6.98 -18.51 -6.65
CA PHE A 61 5.95 -18.44 -5.62
C PHE A 61 4.76 -17.54 -6.01
N GLY A 62 5.03 -16.40 -6.65
CA GLY A 62 3.99 -15.43 -6.99
C GLY A 62 3.20 -15.74 -8.27
N GLN A 63 3.72 -16.57 -9.18
CA GLN A 63 3.04 -16.89 -10.45
C GLN A 63 1.74 -17.69 -10.26
N ASN A 64 1.72 -18.63 -9.30
CA ASN A 64 0.58 -19.52 -9.08
C ASN A 64 -0.34 -19.03 -7.95
N MET A 65 -0.12 -17.81 -7.45
CA MET A 65 -0.85 -17.31 -6.29
C MET A 65 -2.13 -16.59 -6.72
N THR A 66 -3.28 -17.11 -6.29
CA THR A 66 -4.61 -16.54 -6.58
C THR A 66 -4.89 -15.30 -5.72
N LEU A 67 -4.28 -15.21 -4.54
CA LEU A 67 -4.39 -14.09 -3.63
C LEU A 67 -3.29 -13.06 -3.86
N ASP A 68 -3.66 -11.80 -4.01
CA ASP A 68 -2.70 -10.71 -4.13
C ASP A 68 -2.22 -10.25 -2.75
N PHE A 69 -1.01 -10.67 -2.36
CA PHE A 69 -0.35 -10.23 -1.12
C PHE A 69 0.45 -8.92 -1.31
N SER A 70 0.46 -8.33 -2.50
CA SER A 70 1.15 -7.05 -2.75
C SER A 70 0.73 -5.93 -1.79
N PRO A 71 -0.56 -5.77 -1.40
CA PRO A 71 -0.97 -4.80 -0.40
C PRO A 71 -0.33 -5.01 0.98
N ALA A 72 -0.20 -6.26 1.43
CA ALA A 72 0.42 -6.57 2.70
C ALA A 72 1.92 -6.23 2.70
N ILE A 73 2.61 -6.54 1.59
CA ILE A 73 4.03 -6.19 1.41
C ILE A 73 4.20 -4.66 1.35
N ALA A 74 3.31 -3.94 0.68
CA ALA A 74 3.36 -2.49 0.64
C ALA A 74 3.19 -1.87 2.04
N ILE A 75 2.23 -2.35 2.83
CA ILE A 75 2.04 -1.94 4.22
C ILE A 75 3.31 -2.21 5.03
N LEU A 76 3.91 -3.40 4.90
CA LEU A 76 5.15 -3.73 5.59
C LEU A 76 6.30 -2.78 5.23
N ILE A 77 6.48 -2.48 3.95
CA ILE A 77 7.50 -1.52 3.48
C ILE A 77 7.25 -0.14 4.11
N ILE A 78 6.00 0.33 4.15
CA ILE A 78 5.67 1.62 4.75
C ILE A 78 5.94 1.62 6.26
N TYR A 79 5.62 0.54 6.98
CA TYR A 79 5.99 0.41 8.40
C TYR A 79 7.49 0.50 8.63
N ILE A 80 8.30 -0.16 7.79
CA ILE A 80 9.76 -0.09 7.88
C ILE A 80 10.23 1.36 7.65
N LEU A 81 9.72 2.03 6.62
CA LEU A 81 10.05 3.43 6.33
C LEU A 81 9.66 4.35 7.50
N LYS A 82 8.50 4.14 8.11
CA LYS A 82 8.04 4.94 9.25
C LYS A 82 8.96 4.79 10.46
N ASN A 83 9.36 3.56 10.78
CA ASN A 83 10.30 3.29 11.87
C ASN A 83 11.69 3.87 11.58
N LEU A 84 12.14 3.83 10.33
CA LEU A 84 13.41 4.44 9.94
C LEU A 84 13.39 5.96 10.12
N VAL A 85 12.30 6.62 9.71
CA VAL A 85 12.12 8.07 9.91
C VAL A 85 12.11 8.43 11.40
N LEU A 86 11.49 7.62 12.24
CA LEU A 86 11.47 7.79 13.70
C LEU A 86 12.82 7.53 14.35
N TYR A 87 13.62 6.61 13.81
CA TYR A 87 14.92 6.25 14.35
C TYR A 87 16.00 7.31 14.07
N ILE A 88 15.93 7.99 12.92
CA ILE A 88 16.93 8.98 12.49
C ILE A 88 16.78 10.34 13.23
N LEU A 89 15.67 10.53 13.96
CA LEU A 89 15.25 11.81 14.53
C LEU A 89 15.17 11.82 16.05
#